data_AF-A0A1L3A3A7-F1
#
_entry.id   AF-A0A1L3A3A7-F1
#
_cell.length_a   1.000
_cell.length_b   1.000
_cell.length_c   1.000
_cell.angle_alpha   90.00
_cell.angle_beta   90.00
_cell.angle_gamma   90.00
#
_symmetry.space_group_name_H-M   'P 1'
#
loop_
_entity.id
_entity.type
_entity.pdbx_description
1 polymer ?
#
loop_
_entity_poly.entity_id
_entity_poly.type
_entity_poly.pdbx_seq_one_letter_code
_entity_poly.pdbx_strand_id
1 'polypeptide(L)'
;GPVVTRFPPEASGFLHVGHAKAALINYLLKERYEGELVFRFDDTNPDKEDSAYESAIESDLHELGVHWDVGPTYTSDYFSEMYRLAEKMLEEGTAYVDDTPVEELRTAKRAGVATRCRGQTVEENLKMWRQMLEGAEGLVVRAKISVDDANFTLRDPVLVRVKKGADHPRHGTKYVAFPSYDFACPVIDSLEGVTHALRTSEYNDRNAQYDWLISALGLRRPVVADYSRLNLEYTVMSKRKLAALVQRKIVDGWDDPRMPTVRGLRRRGLTIAGLRAFIEEGGMSRTTNLQQWSKIWACNRAIVDPAAARVTAVSADAVRVRFTNFQSHAPAHAVRAAHPGLVLHRTGGGAADDHSDVVAVSWVMPLHPKSPGVGIRRVWRCPEALLDRADVAELKDGDEVTLMGWGNCIVRRIVRKESMEGSAGAADVLEI
;
A
#
# COMPACT_ATOMS: atom_id res chain seq x y z
N GLY A 1 7.69 -30.97 -8.04
CA GLY A 1 7.28 -30.65 -6.65
C GLY A 1 6.18 -29.61 -6.68
N PRO A 2 5.52 -29.35 -5.54
CA PRO A 2 4.51 -28.31 -5.42
C PRO A 2 5.11 -26.92 -5.70
N VAL A 3 4.27 -25.94 -6.06
CA VAL A 3 4.68 -24.56 -6.29
C VAL A 3 5.07 -23.92 -4.97
N VAL A 4 6.30 -23.40 -4.87
CA VAL A 4 6.75 -22.56 -3.75
C VAL A 4 7.02 -21.14 -4.26
N THR A 5 6.37 -20.15 -3.66
CA THR A 5 6.52 -18.71 -3.92
C THR A 5 7.05 -17.99 -2.68
N ARG A 6 7.40 -16.70 -2.78
CA ARG A 6 7.76 -15.90 -1.60
C ARG A 6 7.36 -14.45 -1.70
N PHE A 7 7.03 -13.86 -0.55
CA PHE A 7 6.91 -12.41 -0.37
C PHE A 7 8.05 -11.91 0.53
N PRO A 8 9.08 -11.25 -0.04
CA PRO A 8 10.26 -10.85 0.72
C PRO A 8 10.36 -9.32 0.94
N PRO A 9 9.58 -8.68 1.82
CA PRO A 9 9.67 -7.24 2.05
C PRO A 9 10.89 -6.85 2.93
N GLU A 10 11.46 -5.68 2.67
CA GLU A 10 12.36 -4.97 3.60
C GLU A 10 11.49 -4.23 4.65
N ALA A 11 11.80 -4.34 5.94
CA ALA A 11 11.03 -3.71 7.02
C ALA A 11 11.42 -2.23 7.23
N SER A 12 11.45 -1.48 6.12
CA SER A 12 11.83 -0.07 6.04
C SER A 12 10.64 0.91 5.99
N GLY A 13 9.42 0.42 6.21
CA GLY A 13 8.18 1.21 6.19
C GLY A 13 6.94 0.39 5.82
N PHE A 14 5.75 0.97 6.07
CA PHE A 14 4.43 0.34 5.85
C PHE A 14 4.18 -0.14 4.42
N LEU A 15 3.31 -1.13 4.29
CA LEU A 15 2.89 -1.63 2.98
C LEU A 15 2.01 -0.60 2.26
N HIS A 16 2.24 -0.51 0.96
CA HIS A 16 1.41 0.25 0.04
C HIS A 16 0.79 -0.66 -0.99
N VAL A 17 -0.16 -0.16 -1.77
CA VAL A 17 -0.90 -0.94 -2.77
C VAL A 17 0.00 -1.73 -3.73
N GLY A 18 1.18 -1.21 -4.08
CA GLY A 18 2.18 -1.98 -4.84
C GLY A 18 2.75 -3.21 -4.12
N HIS A 19 2.96 -3.15 -2.80
CA HIS A 19 3.35 -4.31 -1.99
C HIS A 19 2.18 -5.27 -1.82
N ALA A 20 0.95 -4.74 -1.66
CA ALA A 20 -0.24 -5.58 -1.63
C ALA A 20 -0.39 -6.39 -2.92
N LYS A 21 -0.12 -5.79 -4.09
CA LYS A 21 -0.02 -6.52 -5.37
C LYS A 21 1.01 -7.64 -5.31
N ALA A 22 2.22 -7.37 -4.84
CA ALA A 22 3.27 -8.38 -4.75
C ALA A 22 2.91 -9.53 -3.81
N ALA A 23 2.39 -9.23 -2.61
CA ALA A 23 1.97 -10.23 -1.63
C ALA A 23 0.81 -11.08 -2.16
N LEU A 24 -0.25 -10.43 -2.68
CA LEU A 24 -1.43 -11.12 -3.19
C LEU A 24 -1.13 -11.94 -4.45
N ILE A 25 -0.25 -11.50 -5.35
CA ILE A 25 0.13 -12.32 -6.52
C ILE A 25 0.82 -13.62 -6.10
N ASN A 26 1.78 -13.55 -5.16
CA ASN A 26 2.45 -14.76 -4.69
C ASN A 26 1.45 -15.67 -3.95
N TYR A 27 0.60 -15.09 -3.10
CA TYR A 27 -0.43 -15.82 -2.37
C TYR A 27 -1.48 -16.47 -3.29
N LEU A 28 -1.99 -15.77 -4.30
CA LEU A 28 -2.96 -16.31 -5.24
C LEU A 28 -2.36 -17.41 -6.13
N LEU A 29 -1.07 -17.31 -6.46
CA LEU A 29 -0.39 -18.38 -7.19
C LEU A 29 -0.23 -19.63 -6.32
N LYS A 30 0.12 -19.44 -5.04
CA LYS A 30 0.09 -20.52 -4.03
C LYS A 30 -1.28 -21.19 -3.98
N GLU A 31 -2.35 -20.42 -3.76
CA GLU A 31 -3.71 -20.97 -3.63
C GLU A 31 -4.16 -21.71 -4.90
N ARG A 32 -3.85 -21.18 -6.10
CA ARG A 32 -4.24 -21.79 -7.37
C ARG A 32 -3.60 -23.16 -7.61
N TYR A 33 -2.37 -23.35 -7.14
CA TYR A 33 -1.57 -24.55 -7.41
C TYR A 33 -1.35 -25.41 -6.17
N GLU A 34 -2.13 -25.19 -5.10
CA GLU A 34 -2.02 -25.90 -3.82
C GLU A 34 -0.57 -25.97 -3.32
N GLY A 35 0.10 -24.81 -3.42
CA GLY A 35 1.51 -24.64 -3.12
C GLY A 35 1.79 -24.05 -1.74
N GLU A 36 3.02 -23.57 -1.58
CA GLU A 36 3.50 -22.88 -0.37
C GLU A 36 3.90 -21.44 -0.67
N LEU A 37 3.65 -20.56 0.30
CA LEU A 37 4.13 -19.19 0.34
C LEU A 37 5.13 -19.05 1.49
N VAL A 38 6.35 -18.65 1.15
CA VAL A 38 7.36 -18.23 2.13
C VAL A 38 7.19 -16.74 2.41
N PHE A 39 7.14 -16.37 3.68
CA PHE A 39 7.22 -14.98 4.13
C PHE A 39 8.59 -14.72 4.75
N ARG A 40 9.34 -13.78 4.15
CA ARG A 40 10.74 -13.52 4.52
C ARG A 40 10.98 -12.03 4.71
N PHE A 41 11.51 -11.61 5.85
CA PHE A 41 12.06 -10.26 5.97
C PHE A 41 13.43 -10.19 5.31
N ASP A 42 13.58 -9.24 4.38
CA ASP A 42 14.86 -8.96 3.75
C ASP A 42 15.64 -7.91 4.53
N ASP A 43 16.34 -8.38 5.57
CA ASP A 43 17.12 -7.60 6.51
C ASP A 43 18.63 -7.55 6.15
N THR A 44 18.97 -7.62 4.86
CA THR A 44 20.37 -7.52 4.39
C THR A 44 21.06 -6.21 4.78
N ASN A 45 20.31 -5.15 5.07
CA ASN A 45 20.85 -3.84 5.37
C ASN A 45 20.51 -3.37 6.80
N PRO A 46 21.46 -3.38 7.74
CA PRO A 46 21.19 -3.13 9.16
C PRO A 46 20.63 -1.73 9.50
N ASP A 47 20.84 -0.71 8.67
CA ASP A 47 20.42 0.68 8.99
C ASP A 47 18.93 0.95 8.72
N LYS A 48 18.23 0.04 8.04
CA LYS A 48 16.90 0.32 7.49
C LYS A 48 15.79 -0.48 8.15
N GLU A 49 16.13 -1.31 9.11
CA GLU A 49 15.19 -2.21 9.78
C GLU A 49 14.69 -1.60 11.08
N ASP A 50 13.38 -1.70 11.32
CA ASP A 50 12.72 -1.28 12.54
C ASP A 50 11.65 -2.32 12.90
N SER A 51 11.73 -2.87 14.12
CA SER A 51 10.82 -3.92 14.60
C SER A 51 9.35 -3.49 14.60
N ALA A 52 9.08 -2.17 14.69
CA ALA A 52 7.73 -1.64 14.56
C ALA A 52 7.15 -1.86 13.15
N TYR A 53 7.98 -1.81 12.11
CA TYR A 53 7.54 -2.08 10.74
C TYR A 53 7.34 -3.58 10.48
N GLU A 54 8.13 -4.47 11.09
CA GLU A 54 7.92 -5.93 10.98
C GLU A 54 6.52 -6.30 11.46
N SER A 55 6.17 -5.90 12.69
CA SER A 55 4.86 -6.15 13.29
C SER A 55 3.72 -5.53 12.46
N ALA A 56 3.94 -4.34 11.91
CA ALA A 56 2.94 -3.69 11.06
C ALA A 56 2.74 -4.41 9.72
N ILE A 57 3.81 -4.90 9.10
CA ILE A 57 3.76 -5.66 7.85
C ILE A 57 3.00 -6.98 8.05
N GLU A 58 3.29 -7.72 9.12
CA GLU A 58 2.56 -8.94 9.47
C GLU A 58 1.07 -8.69 9.66
N SER A 59 0.73 -7.65 10.44
CA SER A 59 -0.65 -7.23 10.63
C SER A 59 -1.33 -6.87 9.31
N ASP A 60 -0.66 -6.11 8.43
CA ASP A 60 -1.21 -5.72 7.12
C ASP A 60 -1.43 -6.95 6.22
N LEU A 61 -0.54 -7.96 6.28
CA LEU A 61 -0.70 -9.20 5.52
C LEU A 61 -1.89 -10.04 5.99
N HIS A 62 -2.06 -10.19 7.32
CA HIS A 62 -3.23 -10.87 7.88
C HIS A 62 -4.53 -10.16 7.49
N GLU A 63 -4.56 -8.83 7.53
CA GLU A 63 -5.72 -8.05 7.09
C GLU A 63 -6.01 -8.22 5.59
N LEU A 64 -4.97 -8.37 4.76
CA LEU A 64 -5.10 -8.68 3.33
C LEU A 64 -5.60 -10.10 3.06
N GLY A 65 -5.70 -10.95 4.10
CA GLY A 65 -6.01 -12.37 3.97
C GLY A 65 -4.87 -13.17 3.32
N VAL A 66 -3.63 -12.70 3.48
CA VAL A 66 -2.43 -13.40 3.02
C VAL A 66 -1.88 -14.22 4.17
N HIS A 67 -1.87 -15.54 4.00
CA HIS A 67 -1.30 -16.49 4.95
C HIS A 67 -0.10 -17.18 4.32
N TRP A 68 0.99 -17.28 5.08
CA TRP A 68 2.22 -17.97 4.68
C TRP A 68 2.34 -19.32 5.38
N ASP A 69 3.01 -20.26 4.71
CA ASP A 69 3.20 -21.63 5.18
C ASP A 69 4.57 -21.79 5.86
N VAL A 70 5.53 -20.97 5.44
CA VAL A 70 6.90 -20.92 5.98
C VAL A 70 7.24 -19.48 6.35
N GLY A 71 7.68 -19.28 7.60
CA GLY A 71 8.15 -18.00 8.11
C GLY A 71 7.31 -17.41 9.25
N PRO A 72 7.59 -16.16 9.68
CA PRO A 72 8.58 -15.24 9.08
C PRO A 72 10.01 -15.79 9.19
N THR A 73 10.70 -15.90 8.04
CA THR A 73 12.14 -16.15 7.99
C THR A 73 12.88 -14.83 7.80
N TYR A 74 14.18 -14.81 8.08
CA TYR A 74 15.00 -13.61 7.91
C TYR A 74 16.19 -13.92 7.02
N THR A 75 16.52 -13.01 6.10
CA THR A 75 17.71 -13.17 5.25
C THR A 75 18.98 -13.34 6.11
N SER A 76 19.05 -12.63 7.23
CA SER A 76 20.17 -12.68 8.16
C SER A 76 20.39 -14.04 8.82
N ASP A 77 19.34 -14.87 8.95
CA ASP A 77 19.46 -16.24 9.46
C ASP A 77 20.39 -17.10 8.58
N TYR A 78 20.61 -16.69 7.32
CA TYR A 78 21.46 -17.37 6.34
C TYR A 78 22.85 -16.71 6.15
N PHE A 79 23.24 -15.69 6.94
CA PHE A 79 24.53 -15.01 6.75
C PHE A 79 25.74 -15.94 6.91
N SER A 80 25.69 -16.91 7.81
CA SER A 80 26.77 -17.91 7.96
C SER A 80 26.95 -18.73 6.68
N GLU A 81 25.86 -19.16 6.06
CA GLU A 81 25.90 -19.92 4.80
C GLU A 81 26.36 -19.05 3.64
N MET A 82 25.91 -17.80 3.57
CA MET A 82 26.39 -16.84 2.57
C MET A 82 27.89 -16.55 2.69
N TYR A 83 28.44 -16.47 3.91
CA TYR A 83 29.88 -16.34 4.13
C TYR A 83 30.64 -17.57 3.62
N ARG A 84 30.14 -18.78 3.93
CA ARG A 84 30.72 -20.04 3.43
C ARG A 84 30.72 -20.09 1.90
N LEU A 85 29.62 -19.67 1.28
CA LEU A 85 29.50 -19.62 -0.18
C LEU A 85 30.41 -18.55 -0.80
N ALA A 86 30.55 -17.38 -0.16
CA ALA A 86 31.48 -16.34 -0.61
C ALA A 86 32.93 -16.84 -0.54
N GLU A 87 33.32 -17.51 0.53
CA GLU A 87 34.65 -18.12 0.68
C GLU A 87 34.91 -19.18 -0.40
N LYS A 88 33.95 -20.08 -0.63
CA LYS A 88 33.99 -21.05 -1.74
C LYS A 88 34.23 -20.38 -3.09
N MET A 89 33.55 -19.27 -3.39
CA MET A 89 33.74 -18.54 -4.65
C MET A 89 35.14 -17.94 -4.77
N LEU A 90 35.75 -17.50 -3.66
CA LEU A 90 37.14 -17.03 -3.63
C LEU A 90 38.12 -18.17 -3.89
N GLU A 91 37.89 -19.35 -3.29
CA GLU A 91 38.68 -20.57 -3.49
C GLU A 91 38.61 -21.08 -4.95
N GLU A 92 37.43 -21.05 -5.56
CA GLU A 92 37.19 -21.46 -6.95
C GLU A 92 37.60 -20.39 -7.98
N GLY A 93 38.03 -19.21 -7.52
CA GLY A 93 38.44 -18.10 -8.39
C GLY A 93 37.28 -17.46 -9.16
N THR A 94 36.03 -17.69 -8.75
CA THR A 94 34.82 -17.06 -9.32
C THR A 94 34.43 -15.77 -8.60
N ALA A 95 35.15 -15.40 -7.54
CA ALA A 95 35.10 -14.09 -6.90
C ALA A 95 36.52 -13.62 -6.52
N TYR A 96 36.65 -12.34 -6.16
CA TYR A 96 37.88 -11.76 -5.64
C TYR A 96 37.57 -10.61 -4.66
N VAL A 97 38.51 -10.26 -3.79
CA VAL A 97 38.38 -9.13 -2.86
C VAL A 97 39.02 -7.89 -3.45
N ASP A 98 38.30 -6.76 -3.47
CA ASP A 98 38.73 -5.52 -4.10
C ASP A 98 38.85 -4.42 -3.04
N ASP A 99 40.01 -3.75 -3.01
CA ASP A 99 40.30 -2.60 -2.14
C ASP A 99 40.28 -1.27 -2.90
N THR A 100 39.91 -1.30 -4.19
CA THR A 100 39.84 -0.11 -5.03
C THR A 100 38.78 0.86 -4.48
N PRO A 101 39.09 2.16 -4.34
CA PRO A 101 38.13 3.16 -3.88
C PRO A 101 36.83 3.18 -4.72
N VAL A 102 35.69 3.48 -4.08
CA VAL A 102 34.36 3.39 -4.71
C VAL A 102 34.23 4.20 -6.01
N GLU A 103 34.82 5.40 -6.08
CA GLU A 103 34.76 6.23 -7.29
C GLU A 103 35.62 5.65 -8.43
N GLU A 104 36.76 5.03 -8.10
CA GLU A 104 37.58 4.31 -9.07
C GLU A 104 36.89 3.03 -9.56
N LEU A 105 36.23 2.27 -8.68
CA LEU A 105 35.39 1.13 -9.05
C LEU A 105 34.29 1.51 -10.04
N ARG A 106 33.60 2.63 -9.80
CA ARG A 106 32.58 3.17 -10.70
C ARG A 106 33.16 3.54 -12.06
N THR A 107 34.35 4.15 -12.06
CA THR A 107 35.05 4.55 -13.28
C THR A 107 35.47 3.32 -14.10
N ALA A 108 36.13 2.35 -13.45
CA ALA A 108 36.54 1.09 -14.07
C ALA A 108 35.34 0.32 -14.65
N LYS A 109 34.24 0.22 -13.89
CA LYS A 109 32.99 -0.41 -14.33
C LYS A 109 32.38 0.27 -15.55
N ARG A 110 32.40 1.60 -15.63
CA ARG A 110 31.92 2.36 -16.80
C ARG A 110 32.82 2.16 -18.02
N ALA A 111 34.13 2.18 -17.81
CA ALA A 111 35.13 2.00 -18.85
C ALA A 111 35.26 0.55 -19.35
N GLY A 112 34.72 -0.42 -18.61
CA GLY A 112 34.81 -1.84 -18.98
C GLY A 112 36.16 -2.46 -18.70
N VAL A 113 36.89 -1.97 -17.71
CA VAL A 113 38.27 -2.39 -17.41
C VAL A 113 38.38 -3.09 -16.07
N ALA A 114 39.30 -4.06 -15.98
CA ALA A 114 39.61 -4.76 -14.74
C ALA A 114 40.27 -3.81 -13.72
N THR A 115 39.97 -4.03 -12.43
CA THR A 115 40.72 -3.40 -11.33
C THR A 115 42.02 -4.17 -11.08
N ARG A 116 42.96 -3.55 -10.36
CA ARG A 116 44.22 -4.21 -9.97
C ARG A 116 44.00 -5.52 -9.20
N CYS A 117 42.91 -5.60 -8.43
CA CYS A 117 42.59 -6.73 -7.57
C CYS A 117 42.03 -7.95 -8.32
N ARG A 118 41.54 -7.77 -9.56
CA ARG A 118 40.88 -8.87 -10.31
C ARG A 118 41.82 -10.05 -10.60
N GLY A 119 43.12 -9.78 -10.68
CA GLY A 119 44.19 -10.75 -10.94
C GLY A 119 44.83 -11.37 -9.70
N GLN A 120 44.35 -11.06 -8.49
CA GLN A 120 44.88 -11.60 -7.24
C GLN A 120 44.80 -13.14 -7.19
N THR A 121 45.77 -13.72 -6.50
CA THR A 121 45.80 -15.15 -6.17
C THR A 121 44.70 -15.51 -5.16
N VAL A 122 44.40 -16.81 -5.06
CA VAL A 122 43.41 -17.32 -4.09
C VAL A 122 43.86 -16.99 -2.66
N GLU A 123 45.15 -17.13 -2.36
CA GLU A 123 45.75 -16.87 -1.06
C GLU A 123 45.62 -15.40 -0.64
N GLU A 124 45.86 -14.47 -1.57
CA GLU A 124 45.69 -13.02 -1.33
C GLU A 124 44.23 -12.68 -1.06
N ASN A 125 43.30 -13.23 -1.87
CA ASN A 125 41.87 -13.03 -1.69
C ASN A 125 41.38 -13.54 -0.33
N LEU A 126 41.78 -14.76 0.07
CA LEU A 126 41.40 -15.33 1.36
C LEU A 126 42.00 -14.55 2.54
N LYS A 127 43.21 -14.00 2.39
CA LYS A 127 43.80 -13.12 3.40
C LYS A 127 42.98 -11.83 3.57
N MET A 128 42.60 -11.18 2.47
CA MET A 128 41.78 -9.97 2.51
C MET A 128 40.35 -10.27 3.02
N TRP A 129 39.80 -11.43 2.69
CA TRP A 129 38.50 -11.88 3.22
C TRP A 129 38.52 -12.01 4.74
N ARG A 130 39.55 -12.60 5.34
CA ARG A 130 39.70 -12.66 6.81
C ARG A 130 39.76 -11.25 7.43
N GLN A 131 40.48 -10.33 6.79
CA GLN A 131 40.51 -8.93 7.22
C GLN A 131 39.13 -8.26 7.14
N MET A 132 38.33 -8.55 6.09
CA MET A 132 36.95 -8.08 6.00
C MET A 132 36.09 -8.58 7.17
N LEU A 133 36.24 -9.85 7.54
CA LEU A 133 35.52 -10.45 8.67
C LEU A 133 35.94 -9.88 10.03
N GLU A 134 37.16 -9.36 10.13
CA GLU A 134 37.67 -8.61 11.28
C GLU A 134 37.26 -7.11 11.26
N GLY A 135 36.57 -6.67 10.20
CA GLY A 135 36.03 -5.31 10.09
C GLY A 135 36.94 -4.30 9.38
N ALA A 136 37.88 -4.76 8.56
CA ALA A 136 38.70 -3.88 7.71
C ALA A 136 37.82 -3.17 6.66
N GLU A 137 37.83 -1.83 6.68
CA GLU A 137 37.02 -1.01 5.78
C GLU A 137 37.62 -0.91 4.37
N GLY A 138 36.80 -0.48 3.40
CA GLY A 138 37.21 -0.27 2.01
C GLY A 138 37.27 -1.55 1.16
N LEU A 139 37.21 -2.71 1.80
CA LEU A 139 37.22 -4.01 1.13
C LEU A 139 35.80 -4.46 0.74
N VAL A 140 35.69 -5.04 -0.46
CA VAL A 140 34.45 -5.66 -0.97
C VAL A 140 34.75 -6.99 -1.66
N VAL A 141 33.88 -7.98 -1.51
CA VAL A 141 33.91 -9.18 -2.35
C VAL A 141 33.16 -8.87 -3.63
N ARG A 142 33.78 -9.13 -4.79
CA ARG A 142 33.17 -8.97 -6.11
C ARG A 142 33.12 -10.30 -6.84
N ALA A 143 32.03 -10.57 -7.53
CA ALA A 143 31.97 -11.67 -8.47
C ALA A 143 32.93 -11.42 -9.63
N LYS A 144 33.55 -12.48 -10.15
CA LYS A 144 34.44 -12.45 -11.32
C LYS A 144 33.68 -13.01 -12.52
N ILE A 145 32.89 -12.14 -13.16
CA ILE A 145 32.00 -12.49 -14.27
C ILE A 145 32.59 -11.95 -15.57
N SER A 146 32.54 -10.63 -15.75
CA SER A 146 32.97 -9.90 -16.93
C SER A 146 33.26 -8.46 -16.54
N VAL A 147 34.17 -7.79 -17.24
CA VAL A 147 34.47 -6.37 -17.02
C VAL A 147 33.69 -5.47 -17.98
N ASP A 148 33.35 -5.97 -19.17
CA ASP A 148 32.88 -5.20 -20.31
C ASP A 148 31.52 -5.65 -20.87
N ASP A 149 30.83 -6.58 -20.19
CA ASP A 149 29.50 -7.07 -20.59
C ASP A 149 28.52 -5.91 -20.88
N ALA A 150 27.69 -6.05 -21.92
CA ALA A 150 26.69 -5.05 -22.25
C ALA A 150 25.68 -4.84 -21.11
N ASN A 151 25.38 -5.89 -20.35
CA ASN A 151 24.60 -5.82 -19.12
C ASN A 151 25.49 -5.39 -17.95
N PHE A 152 25.32 -4.14 -17.52
CA PHE A 152 26.09 -3.55 -16.42
C PHE A 152 25.96 -4.30 -15.08
N THR A 153 24.90 -5.09 -14.87
CA THR A 153 24.74 -5.88 -13.65
C THR A 153 25.74 -7.04 -13.58
N LEU A 154 26.19 -7.54 -14.73
CA LEU A 154 27.20 -8.59 -14.87
C LEU A 154 28.63 -8.06 -14.79
N ARG A 155 28.83 -6.74 -14.75
CA ARG A 155 30.16 -6.15 -14.61
C ARG A 155 30.68 -6.25 -13.19
N ASP A 156 31.31 -7.38 -12.89
CA ASP A 156 31.91 -7.81 -11.63
C ASP A 156 31.20 -7.19 -10.40
N PRO A 157 29.92 -7.55 -10.15
CA PRO A 157 29.11 -6.94 -9.10
C PRO A 157 29.60 -7.24 -7.69
N VAL A 158 29.33 -6.34 -6.75
CA VAL A 158 29.64 -6.52 -5.32
C VAL A 158 28.71 -7.55 -4.70
N LEU A 159 29.30 -8.57 -4.06
CA LEU A 159 28.60 -9.64 -3.35
C LEU A 159 28.52 -9.37 -1.86
N VAL A 160 29.60 -8.88 -1.24
CA VAL A 160 29.69 -8.62 0.20
C VAL A 160 30.47 -7.34 0.43
N ARG A 161 30.05 -6.52 1.40
CA ARG A 161 30.73 -5.28 1.78
C ARG A 161 30.82 -5.11 3.29
N VAL A 162 31.93 -4.55 3.76
CA VAL A 162 32.06 -4.17 5.18
C VAL A 162 31.24 -2.92 5.47
N LYS A 163 30.57 -2.90 6.61
CA LYS A 163 29.82 -1.75 7.13
C LYS A 163 30.03 -1.62 8.63
N LYS A 164 31.05 -0.86 9.01
CA LYS A 164 31.43 -0.71 10.41
C LYS A 164 30.45 0.17 11.17
N GLY A 165 30.20 -0.18 12.43
CA GLY A 165 29.34 0.59 13.34
C GLY A 165 27.84 0.47 13.06
N ALA A 166 27.43 -0.47 12.19
CA ALA A 166 26.02 -0.80 11.99
C ALA A 166 25.71 -2.12 12.71
N ASP A 167 25.06 -2.01 13.87
CA ASP A 167 24.59 -3.18 14.60
C ASP A 167 23.40 -3.80 13.86
N HIS A 168 23.44 -5.10 13.62
CA HIS A 168 22.32 -5.80 13.01
C HIS A 168 21.18 -5.95 14.03
N PRO A 169 19.93 -5.60 13.70
CA PRO A 169 18.81 -5.65 14.65
C PRO A 169 18.66 -7.01 15.36
N ARG A 170 18.93 -8.10 14.65
CA ARG A 170 18.81 -9.48 15.16
C ARG A 170 20.10 -10.11 15.65
N HIS A 171 21.25 -9.59 15.22
CA HIS A 171 22.55 -10.25 15.45
C HIS A 171 23.57 -9.36 16.15
N GLY A 172 23.19 -8.12 16.50
CA GLY A 172 24.07 -7.12 17.10
C GLY A 172 25.34 -6.96 16.27
N THR A 173 26.48 -7.05 16.94
CA THR A 173 27.82 -6.88 16.37
C THR A 173 28.42 -8.15 15.76
N LYS A 174 27.67 -9.27 15.70
CA LYS A 174 28.19 -10.56 15.21
C LYS A 174 28.70 -10.50 13.76
N TYR A 175 28.09 -9.66 12.93
CA TYR A 175 28.44 -9.51 11.52
C TYR A 175 28.87 -8.07 11.24
N VAL A 176 30.05 -7.91 10.62
CA VAL A 176 30.60 -6.62 10.18
C VAL A 176 30.60 -6.46 8.65
N ALA A 177 30.40 -7.57 7.93
CA ALA A 177 30.29 -7.61 6.49
C ALA A 177 28.89 -8.10 6.11
N PHE A 178 28.26 -7.42 5.15
CA PHE A 178 26.87 -7.66 4.81
C PHE A 178 26.76 -8.06 3.34
N PRO A 179 26.06 -9.17 3.03
CA PRO A 179 25.82 -9.57 1.66
C PRO A 179 24.95 -8.53 0.96
N SER A 180 25.18 -8.35 -0.34
CA SER A 180 24.30 -7.54 -1.18
C SER A 180 23.00 -8.30 -1.44
N TYR A 181 21.93 -7.55 -1.72
CA TYR A 181 20.65 -8.12 -2.14
C TYR A 181 20.80 -9.11 -3.32
N ASP A 182 21.63 -8.75 -4.31
CA ASP A 182 21.82 -9.56 -5.51
C ASP A 182 22.58 -10.87 -5.22
N PHE A 183 23.37 -10.93 -4.15
CA PHE A 183 24.01 -12.16 -3.67
C PHE A 183 23.06 -12.99 -2.81
N ALA A 184 22.39 -12.35 -1.85
CA ALA A 184 21.53 -13.03 -0.88
C ALA A 184 20.28 -13.64 -1.52
N CYS A 185 19.59 -12.89 -2.38
CA CYS A 185 18.31 -13.28 -2.96
C CYS A 185 18.36 -14.65 -3.69
N PRO A 186 19.28 -14.92 -4.65
CA PRO A 186 19.35 -16.23 -5.31
C PRO A 186 19.73 -17.36 -4.35
N VAL A 187 20.62 -17.11 -3.39
CA VAL A 187 21.04 -18.12 -2.40
C VAL A 187 19.84 -18.57 -1.58
N ILE A 188 19.10 -17.61 -0.99
CA ILE A 188 18.02 -17.93 -0.07
C ILE A 188 16.81 -18.48 -0.83
N ASP A 189 16.48 -17.94 -2.00
CA ASP A 189 15.42 -18.51 -2.85
C ASP A 189 15.75 -19.98 -3.21
N SER A 190 17.01 -20.32 -3.47
CA SER A 190 17.42 -21.73 -3.65
C SER A 190 17.19 -22.55 -2.37
N LEU A 191 17.74 -22.10 -1.24
CA LEU A 191 17.74 -22.82 0.04
C LEU A 191 16.33 -23.02 0.63
N GLU A 192 15.45 -22.03 0.53
CA GLU A 192 14.06 -22.08 0.98
C GLU A 192 13.13 -22.86 0.03
N GLY A 193 13.68 -23.50 -1.01
CA GLY A 193 12.87 -24.32 -1.91
C GLY A 193 11.98 -23.52 -2.88
N VAL A 194 12.11 -22.19 -2.95
CA VAL A 194 11.35 -21.33 -3.87
C VAL A 194 11.44 -21.86 -5.31
N THR A 195 10.30 -22.20 -5.88
CA THR A 195 10.21 -22.67 -7.27
C THR A 195 10.04 -21.52 -8.26
N HIS A 196 9.27 -20.50 -7.86
CA HIS A 196 8.93 -19.34 -8.69
C HIS A 196 9.26 -18.06 -7.94
N ALA A 197 10.39 -17.47 -8.31
CA ALA A 197 10.87 -16.20 -7.79
C ALA A 197 10.21 -15.05 -8.55
N LEU A 198 8.99 -14.67 -8.14
CA LEU A 198 8.24 -13.58 -8.77
C LEU A 198 8.87 -12.22 -8.40
N ARG A 199 9.23 -11.41 -9.40
CA ARG A 199 9.91 -10.12 -9.21
C ARG A 199 9.29 -9.03 -10.06
N THR A 200 9.50 -7.78 -9.68
CA THR A 200 9.07 -6.65 -10.50
C THR A 200 10.04 -6.45 -11.66
N SER A 201 9.55 -6.00 -12.81
CA SER A 201 10.33 -5.83 -14.04
C SER A 201 11.52 -4.86 -13.93
N GLU A 202 11.62 -4.07 -12.86
CA GLU A 202 12.80 -3.24 -12.56
C GLU A 202 14.06 -4.06 -12.33
N TYR A 203 13.91 -5.33 -11.97
CA TYR A 203 15.03 -6.22 -11.71
C TYR A 203 15.41 -7.08 -12.91
N ASN A 204 14.78 -6.89 -14.08
CA ASN A 204 14.98 -7.75 -15.25
C ASN A 204 16.47 -7.85 -15.65
N ASP A 205 17.19 -6.73 -15.68
CA ASP A 205 18.64 -6.74 -15.99
C ASP A 205 19.44 -7.61 -14.99
N ARG A 206 18.96 -7.74 -13.75
CA ARG A 206 19.60 -8.54 -12.68
C ARG A 206 19.24 -10.02 -12.74
N ASN A 207 18.36 -10.45 -13.65
CA ASN A 207 18.00 -11.87 -13.79
C ASN A 207 19.18 -12.68 -14.33
N ALA A 208 19.97 -12.11 -15.26
CA ALA A 208 21.21 -12.75 -15.71
C ALA A 208 22.23 -12.91 -14.56
N GLN A 209 22.33 -11.91 -13.68
CA GLN A 209 23.18 -11.98 -12.50
C GLN A 209 22.70 -13.06 -11.51
N TYR A 210 21.38 -13.16 -11.32
CA TYR A 210 20.74 -14.19 -10.50
C TYR A 210 21.07 -15.59 -11.04
N ASP A 211 20.88 -15.83 -12.33
CA ASP A 211 21.16 -17.12 -12.99
C ASP A 211 22.65 -17.49 -12.95
N TRP A 212 23.53 -16.49 -13.11
CA TRP A 212 24.97 -16.69 -12.99
C TRP A 212 25.35 -17.15 -11.58
N LEU A 213 24.83 -16.50 -10.54
CA LEU A 213 25.11 -16.86 -9.15
C LEU A 213 24.63 -18.27 -8.80
N ILE A 214 23.42 -18.63 -9.22
CA ILE A 214 22.89 -20.00 -9.05
C ILE A 214 23.83 -21.03 -9.69
N SER A 215 24.29 -20.75 -10.91
CA SER A 215 25.16 -21.67 -11.66
C SER A 215 26.54 -21.77 -11.06
N ALA A 216 27.16 -20.63 -10.70
CA ALA A 216 28.49 -20.57 -10.10
C ALA A 216 28.54 -21.30 -8.75
N LEU A 217 27.48 -21.20 -7.95
CA LEU A 217 27.41 -21.84 -6.64
C LEU A 217 26.95 -23.30 -6.69
N GLY A 218 26.45 -23.78 -7.84
CA GLY A 218 25.87 -25.11 -7.99
C GLY A 218 24.56 -25.29 -7.22
N LEU A 219 23.77 -24.22 -7.12
CA LEU A 219 22.52 -24.20 -6.36
C LEU A 219 21.33 -24.67 -7.18
N ARG A 220 20.25 -25.09 -6.49
CA ARG A 220 18.97 -25.38 -7.14
C ARG A 220 18.49 -24.10 -7.82
N ARG A 221 17.95 -24.21 -9.04
CA ARG A 221 17.54 -23.06 -9.85
C ARG A 221 16.03 -22.77 -9.72
N PRO A 222 15.62 -21.68 -9.04
CA PRO A 222 14.25 -21.17 -9.13
C PRO A 222 13.98 -20.58 -10.51
N VAL A 223 12.74 -20.67 -10.97
CA VAL A 223 12.28 -19.94 -12.14
C VAL A 223 12.03 -18.48 -11.74
N VAL A 224 12.79 -17.56 -12.33
CA VAL A 224 12.56 -16.12 -12.14
C VAL A 224 11.50 -15.64 -13.14
N ALA A 225 10.43 -15.03 -12.63
CA ALA A 225 9.35 -14.51 -13.45
C ALA A 225 9.07 -13.05 -13.11
N ASP A 226 9.22 -12.19 -14.12
CA ASP A 226 8.99 -10.75 -13.97
C ASP A 226 7.54 -10.38 -14.22
N TYR A 227 7.04 -9.42 -13.45
CA TYR A 227 5.78 -8.74 -13.69
C TYR A 227 5.94 -7.22 -13.50
N SER A 228 5.06 -6.43 -14.11
CA SER A 228 5.12 -4.99 -14.01
C SER A 228 4.67 -4.51 -12.64
N ARG A 229 5.41 -3.54 -12.11
CA ARG A 229 5.02 -2.86 -10.87
C ARG A 229 3.70 -2.13 -11.05
N LEU A 230 2.90 -2.09 -9.99
CA LEU A 230 1.71 -1.24 -9.97
C LEU A 230 2.14 0.23 -9.85
N ASN A 231 1.72 1.03 -10.82
CA ASN A 231 1.78 2.48 -10.75
C ASN A 231 0.36 3.03 -10.85
N LEU A 232 0.08 4.07 -10.07
CA LEU A 232 -1.21 4.76 -10.06
C LEU A 232 -1.02 6.23 -10.42
N GLU A 233 -1.93 6.79 -11.20
CA GLU A 233 -1.95 8.20 -11.53
C GLU A 233 -2.07 9.07 -10.27
N TYR A 234 -1.54 10.31 -10.32
CA TYR A 234 -1.69 11.31 -9.25
C TYR A 234 -1.21 10.86 -7.85
N THR A 235 -0.27 9.92 -7.77
CA THR A 235 0.33 9.49 -6.51
C THR A 235 1.80 9.06 -6.68
N VAL A 236 2.50 8.85 -5.57
CA VAL A 236 3.88 8.36 -5.53
C VAL A 236 3.94 7.02 -4.82
N MET A 237 4.63 6.03 -5.40
CA MET A 237 4.78 4.68 -4.82
C MET A 237 6.09 4.47 -4.07
N SER A 238 7.04 5.41 -4.16
CA SER A 238 8.34 5.25 -3.49
C SER A 238 8.20 5.44 -1.98
N LYS A 239 8.62 4.44 -1.17
CA LYS A 239 8.68 4.54 0.30
C LYS A 239 9.37 5.83 0.76
N ARG A 240 10.50 6.20 0.14
CA ARG A 240 11.22 7.46 0.44
C ARG A 240 10.36 8.70 0.23
N LYS A 241 9.61 8.75 -0.88
CA LYS A 241 8.72 9.90 -1.16
C LYS A 241 7.53 9.92 -0.20
N LEU A 242 6.95 8.77 0.12
CA LEU A 242 5.86 8.64 1.09
C LEU A 242 6.29 9.06 2.51
N ALA A 243 7.46 8.59 2.96
CA ALA A 243 8.05 9.01 4.23
C ALA A 243 8.25 10.53 4.30
N ALA A 244 8.70 11.14 3.19
CA ALA A 244 8.85 12.59 3.12
C ALA A 244 7.51 13.35 3.24
N LEU A 245 6.39 12.80 2.78
CA LEU A 245 5.05 13.39 2.98
C LEU A 245 4.66 13.41 4.46
N VAL A 246 4.92 12.30 5.16
CA VAL A 246 4.65 12.15 6.60
C VAL A 246 5.56 13.08 7.41
N GLN A 247 6.87 13.05 7.16
CA GLN A 247 7.86 13.87 7.87
C GLN A 247 7.58 15.38 7.72
N ARG A 248 7.15 15.80 6.53
CA ARG A 248 6.79 17.20 6.24
C ARG A 248 5.37 17.57 6.70
N LYS A 249 4.64 16.66 7.36
CA LYS A 249 3.26 16.85 7.83
C LYS A 249 2.30 17.34 6.73
N ILE A 250 2.51 16.89 5.49
CA ILE A 250 1.58 17.14 4.37
C ILE A 250 0.34 16.24 4.50
N VAL A 251 0.52 15.08 5.15
CA VAL A 251 -0.51 14.10 5.52
C VAL A 251 -0.47 13.86 7.03
N ASP A 252 -1.57 13.37 7.60
CA ASP A 252 -1.72 13.13 9.03
C ASP A 252 -0.80 12.02 9.55
N GLY A 253 -0.45 11.08 8.67
CA GLY A 253 0.35 9.91 8.98
C GLY A 253 0.37 8.90 7.83
N TRP A 254 0.87 7.70 8.10
CA TRP A 254 0.90 6.61 7.13
C TRP A 254 -0.47 6.02 6.83
N ASP A 255 -1.46 6.19 7.71
CA ASP A 255 -2.84 5.76 7.56
C ASP A 255 -3.76 6.87 7.02
N ASP A 256 -3.22 8.03 6.64
CA ASP A 256 -4.01 9.13 6.06
C ASP A 256 -4.80 8.63 4.83
N PRO A 257 -6.12 8.94 4.69
CA PRO A 257 -6.94 8.49 3.56
C PRO A 257 -6.42 8.86 2.16
N ARG A 258 -5.53 9.85 2.06
CA ARG A 258 -4.88 10.28 0.81
C ARG A 258 -3.65 9.45 0.47
N MET A 259 -3.11 8.70 1.43
CA MET A 259 -1.94 7.86 1.24
C MET A 259 -2.30 6.59 0.46
N PRO A 260 -1.42 6.13 -0.45
CA PRO A 260 -1.61 4.87 -1.17
C PRO A 260 -1.19 3.64 -0.36
N THR A 261 -1.03 3.80 0.95
CA THR A 261 -0.78 2.71 1.90
C THR A 261 -2.00 1.80 1.99
N VAL A 262 -1.81 0.53 2.36
CA VAL A 262 -2.95 -0.37 2.59
C VAL A 262 -3.86 0.23 3.67
N ARG A 263 -3.27 0.68 4.78
CA ARG A 263 -3.98 1.33 5.90
C ARG A 263 -4.73 2.60 5.47
N GLY A 264 -4.08 3.49 4.72
CA GLY A 264 -4.71 4.72 4.23
C GLY A 264 -5.90 4.46 3.33
N LEU A 265 -5.76 3.52 2.39
CA LEU A 265 -6.86 3.15 1.51
C LEU A 265 -8.01 2.46 2.27
N ARG A 266 -7.70 1.62 3.27
CA ARG A 266 -8.72 1.02 4.14
C ARG A 266 -9.47 2.07 4.94
N ARG A 267 -8.76 3.03 5.56
CA ARG A 267 -9.38 4.15 6.29
C ARG A 267 -10.24 5.01 5.37
N ARG A 268 -9.89 5.13 4.09
CA ARG A 268 -10.72 5.79 3.05
C ARG A 268 -11.97 5.00 2.66
N GLY A 269 -12.06 3.71 2.98
CA GLY A 269 -13.21 2.85 2.66
C GLY A 269 -12.95 1.81 1.57
N LEU A 270 -11.68 1.56 1.20
CA LEU A 270 -11.33 0.42 0.35
C LEU A 270 -11.47 -0.88 1.15
N THR A 271 -12.29 -1.81 0.64
CA THR A 271 -12.43 -3.15 1.19
C THR A 271 -11.30 -4.05 0.71
N ILE A 272 -10.92 -5.03 1.54
CA ILE A 272 -9.92 -6.04 1.19
C ILE A 272 -10.36 -6.83 -0.04
N ALA A 273 -11.63 -7.23 -0.10
CA ALA A 273 -12.19 -7.91 -1.26
C ALA A 273 -12.09 -7.05 -2.53
N GLY A 274 -12.30 -5.73 -2.44
CA GLY A 274 -12.17 -4.82 -3.59
C GLY A 274 -10.75 -4.66 -4.07
N LEU A 275 -9.79 -4.63 -3.13
CA LEU A 275 -8.37 -4.63 -3.45
C LEU A 275 -7.94 -5.96 -4.11
N ARG A 276 -8.40 -7.10 -3.59
CA ARG A 276 -8.11 -8.43 -4.17
C ARG A 276 -8.68 -8.54 -5.59
N ALA A 277 -9.94 -8.17 -5.78
CA ALA A 277 -10.58 -8.15 -7.10
C ALA A 277 -9.80 -7.29 -8.11
N PHE A 278 -9.35 -6.09 -7.70
CA PHE A 278 -8.53 -5.22 -8.54
C PHE A 278 -7.19 -5.85 -8.94
N ILE A 279 -6.52 -6.55 -8.00
CA ILE A 279 -5.23 -7.21 -8.27
C ILE A 279 -5.42 -8.46 -9.16
N GLU A 280 -6.48 -9.23 -8.93
CA GLU A 280 -6.84 -10.40 -9.74
C GLU A 280 -7.17 -10.01 -11.19
N GLU A 281 -7.96 -8.94 -11.38
CA GLU A 281 -8.28 -8.40 -12.71
C GLU A 281 -7.02 -7.90 -13.42
N GLY A 282 -6.08 -7.27 -12.69
CA GLY A 282 -4.84 -6.75 -13.25
C GLY A 282 -3.80 -7.83 -13.62
N GLY A 283 -3.78 -8.95 -12.90
CA GLY A 283 -2.90 -10.09 -13.13
C GLY A 283 -1.38 -9.78 -13.13
N MET A 284 -0.61 -10.72 -13.70
CA MET A 284 0.85 -10.66 -13.84
C MET A 284 1.27 -10.25 -15.26
N SER A 285 0.87 -9.05 -15.71
CA SER A 285 1.37 -8.53 -16.99
C SER A 285 2.83 -8.07 -16.88
N ARG A 286 3.61 -8.25 -17.94
CA ARG A 286 4.97 -7.66 -18.06
C ARG A 286 4.93 -6.20 -18.53
N THR A 287 3.81 -5.76 -19.10
CA THR A 287 3.67 -4.39 -19.60
C THR A 287 3.47 -3.43 -18.44
N THR A 288 4.37 -2.46 -18.34
CA THR A 288 4.21 -1.34 -17.40
C THR A 288 2.97 -0.55 -17.78
N ASN A 289 2.04 -0.44 -16.84
CA ASN A 289 0.80 0.31 -17.06
C ASN A 289 0.58 1.27 -15.89
N LEU A 290 0.22 2.50 -16.23
CA LEU A 290 -0.20 3.51 -15.28
C LEU A 290 -1.70 3.37 -15.06
N GLN A 291 -2.10 2.87 -13.90
CA GLN A 291 -3.49 2.58 -13.59
C GLN A 291 -4.21 3.82 -13.05
N GLN A 292 -5.48 3.95 -13.39
CA GLN A 292 -6.36 4.98 -12.86
C GLN A 292 -7.00 4.53 -11.54
N TRP A 293 -7.20 5.47 -10.62
CA TRP A 293 -7.92 5.21 -9.37
C TRP A 293 -9.36 4.75 -9.59
N SER A 294 -9.99 5.13 -10.71
CA SER A 294 -11.36 4.72 -11.05
C SER A 294 -11.53 3.19 -11.06
N LYS A 295 -10.50 2.43 -11.48
CA LYS A 295 -10.56 0.96 -11.56
C LYS A 295 -10.62 0.30 -10.18
N ILE A 296 -9.74 0.70 -9.27
CA ILE A 296 -9.75 0.16 -7.90
C ILE A 296 -11.05 0.51 -7.18
N TRP A 297 -11.58 1.73 -7.39
CA TRP A 297 -12.85 2.14 -6.80
C TRP A 297 -14.06 1.48 -7.47
N ALA A 298 -14.00 1.13 -8.75
CA ALA A 298 -15.02 0.35 -9.42
C ALA A 298 -15.09 -1.08 -8.85
N CYS A 299 -13.94 -1.74 -8.68
CA CYS A 299 -13.85 -3.05 -8.01
C CYS A 299 -14.42 -2.98 -6.59
N ASN A 300 -14.05 -1.95 -5.83
CA ASN A 300 -14.57 -1.75 -4.47
C ASN A 300 -16.08 -1.49 -4.46
N ARG A 301 -16.59 -0.66 -5.38
CA ARG A 301 -18.01 -0.35 -5.51
C ARG A 301 -18.82 -1.61 -5.80
N ALA A 302 -18.35 -2.50 -6.68
CA ALA A 302 -19.04 -3.76 -6.97
C ALA A 302 -19.30 -4.63 -5.73
N ILE A 303 -18.46 -4.50 -4.69
CA ILE A 303 -18.58 -5.21 -3.42
C ILE A 303 -19.40 -4.44 -2.39
N VAL A 304 -19.17 -3.13 -2.29
CA VAL A 304 -19.82 -2.29 -1.28
C VAL A 304 -21.27 -1.98 -1.65
N ASP A 305 -21.56 -1.72 -2.92
CA ASP A 305 -22.87 -1.25 -3.40
C ASP A 305 -24.04 -2.17 -3.02
N PRO A 306 -23.95 -3.51 -3.17
CA PRO A 306 -25.05 -4.40 -2.81
C PRO A 306 -25.35 -4.46 -1.30
N ALA A 307 -24.36 -4.17 -0.45
CA ALA A 307 -24.44 -4.28 1.00
C ALA A 307 -24.59 -2.92 1.72
N ALA A 308 -24.32 -1.81 1.05
CA ALA A 308 -24.31 -0.49 1.64
C ALA A 308 -25.73 0.02 1.92
N ALA A 309 -26.04 0.28 3.19
CA ALA A 309 -27.22 1.05 3.56
C ALA A 309 -27.17 2.44 2.90
N ARG A 310 -28.23 2.84 2.21
CA ARG A 310 -28.38 4.21 1.72
C ARG A 310 -28.85 5.09 2.85
N VAL A 311 -28.21 6.19 3.11
CA VAL A 311 -28.66 7.20 4.07
C VAL A 311 -28.64 8.56 3.40
N THR A 312 -29.43 9.49 3.92
CA THR A 312 -29.40 10.88 3.49
C THR A 312 -28.51 11.64 4.46
N ALA A 313 -27.49 12.30 3.93
CA ALA A 313 -26.64 13.23 4.65
C ALA A 313 -26.57 14.51 3.82
N VAL A 314 -26.36 15.63 4.49
CA VAL A 314 -26.15 16.94 3.88
C VAL A 314 -24.88 17.55 4.46
N SER A 315 -24.27 18.48 3.75
CA SER A 315 -23.04 19.16 4.18
C SER A 315 -23.26 20.01 5.43
N ALA A 316 -22.18 20.31 6.15
CA ALA A 316 -22.25 21.09 7.39
C ALA A 316 -22.79 22.52 7.18
N ASP A 317 -22.67 23.06 5.97
CA ASP A 317 -23.16 24.36 5.54
C ASP A 317 -24.56 24.31 4.91
N ALA A 318 -25.27 23.19 5.07
CA ALA A 318 -26.63 22.97 4.56
C ALA A 318 -27.60 24.10 4.93
N VAL A 319 -28.56 24.30 4.04
CA VAL A 319 -29.56 25.37 4.12
C VAL A 319 -30.84 24.82 4.74
N ARG A 320 -31.42 25.58 5.68
CA ARG A 320 -32.70 25.22 6.29
C ARG A 320 -33.83 25.50 5.31
N VAL A 321 -34.69 24.51 5.16
CA VAL A 321 -35.88 24.57 4.30
C VAL A 321 -37.12 24.43 5.15
N ARG A 322 -38.10 25.31 4.93
CA ARG A 322 -39.42 25.26 5.57
C ARG A 322 -40.48 24.89 4.55
N PHE A 323 -41.27 23.87 4.87
CA PHE A 323 -42.42 23.44 4.09
C PHE A 323 -43.68 24.16 4.56
N THR A 324 -44.19 25.07 3.73
CA THR A 324 -45.30 25.96 4.05
C THR A 324 -46.66 25.24 4.13
N ASN A 325 -46.79 24.06 3.52
CA ASN A 325 -48.04 23.28 3.44
C ASN A 325 -47.94 21.84 4.01
N PHE A 326 -46.95 21.57 4.88
CA PHE A 326 -46.56 20.23 5.34
C PHE A 326 -47.72 19.33 5.84
N GLN A 327 -48.78 19.90 6.42
CA GLN A 327 -49.90 19.14 7.02
C GLN A 327 -50.77 18.38 6.00
N SER A 328 -50.68 18.71 4.71
CA SER A 328 -51.63 18.25 3.68
C SER A 328 -51.31 16.88 3.04
N HIS A 329 -50.12 16.30 3.25
CA HIS A 329 -49.59 15.20 2.41
C HIS A 329 -49.13 13.93 3.16
N ALA A 330 -49.62 13.66 4.38
CA ALA A 330 -49.23 12.45 5.11
C ALA A 330 -49.80 11.16 4.47
N PRO A 331 -48.97 10.14 4.14
CA PRO A 331 -49.47 8.87 3.63
C PRO A 331 -50.29 8.11 4.69
N ALA A 332 -51.23 7.25 4.27
CA ALA A 332 -52.22 6.60 5.14
C ALA A 332 -51.64 5.75 6.30
N HIS A 333 -50.35 5.37 6.24
CA HIS A 333 -49.64 4.61 7.28
C HIS A 333 -48.71 5.48 8.15
N ALA A 334 -48.84 6.81 8.06
CA ALA A 334 -48.09 7.77 8.85
C ALA A 334 -48.44 7.69 10.35
N VAL A 335 -47.43 7.47 11.20
CA VAL A 335 -47.57 7.67 12.65
C VAL A 335 -47.26 9.13 12.95
N ARG A 336 -48.22 9.85 13.55
CA ARG A 336 -48.00 11.17 14.16
C ARG A 336 -47.46 10.95 15.57
N ALA A 337 -46.23 11.39 15.82
CA ALA A 337 -45.61 11.31 17.12
C ALA A 337 -44.67 12.51 17.32
N ALA A 338 -44.48 12.93 18.57
CA ALA A 338 -43.36 13.77 18.93
C ALA A 338 -42.07 13.04 18.52
N HIS A 339 -41.21 13.67 17.72
CA HIS A 339 -39.99 13.01 17.26
C HIS A 339 -39.14 12.63 18.49
N PRO A 340 -38.75 11.36 18.68
CA PRO A 340 -38.07 10.90 19.90
C PRO A 340 -36.60 11.37 20.02
N GLY A 341 -36.24 12.51 19.39
CA GLY A 341 -34.88 13.03 19.34
C GLY A 341 -34.53 13.60 17.98
N LEU A 342 -35.22 14.66 17.53
CA LEU A 342 -34.68 15.51 16.46
C LEU A 342 -33.61 16.38 17.11
N VAL A 343 -32.59 15.74 17.67
CA VAL A 343 -31.38 16.43 18.09
C VAL A 343 -30.65 16.70 16.80
N LEU A 344 -30.80 17.92 16.29
CA LEU A 344 -29.84 18.49 15.35
C LEU A 344 -28.49 18.45 16.09
N HIS A 345 -27.73 17.37 15.94
CA HIS A 345 -26.39 17.27 16.47
C HIS A 345 -25.52 18.27 15.69
N ARG A 346 -25.51 19.52 16.16
CA ARG A 346 -24.50 20.49 15.77
C ARG A 346 -23.20 20.03 16.40
N THR A 347 -22.22 19.67 15.59
CA THR A 347 -20.83 19.57 16.01
C THR A 347 -20.33 20.97 16.36
N GLY A 348 -20.64 21.44 17.58
CA GLY A 348 -20.30 22.80 18.04
C GLY A 348 -21.24 23.35 19.11
N GLY A 349 -21.30 22.70 20.29
CA GLY A 349 -21.58 23.33 21.59
C GLY A 349 -22.77 24.29 21.76
N GLY A 350 -23.83 24.21 20.95
CA GLY A 350 -25.06 24.99 21.11
C GLY A 350 -26.11 24.27 21.95
N ALA A 351 -26.93 25.01 22.68
CA ALA A 351 -28.08 24.47 23.41
C ALA A 351 -29.02 23.70 22.46
N ALA A 352 -29.58 22.59 22.95
CA ALA A 352 -30.59 21.83 22.21
C ALA A 352 -31.89 22.66 22.15
N ASP A 353 -32.37 22.95 20.94
CA ASP A 353 -33.67 23.58 20.75
C ASP A 353 -34.78 22.58 21.16
N ASP A 354 -35.74 23.01 21.99
CA ASP A 354 -36.91 22.22 22.36
C ASP A 354 -37.86 22.12 21.16
N HIS A 355 -38.12 20.90 20.70
CA HIS A 355 -38.90 20.58 19.51
C HIS A 355 -40.10 19.67 19.83
N SER A 356 -40.57 19.67 21.09
CA SER A 356 -41.68 18.84 21.56
C SER A 356 -43.01 19.08 20.83
N ASP A 357 -43.20 20.25 20.20
CA ASP A 357 -44.41 20.61 19.44
C ASP A 357 -44.36 20.29 17.93
N VAL A 358 -43.26 19.70 17.43
CA VAL A 358 -43.08 19.45 16.00
C VAL A 358 -43.88 18.22 15.56
N VAL A 359 -44.94 18.45 14.77
CA VAL A 359 -45.70 17.37 14.12
C VAL A 359 -44.83 16.73 13.04
N ALA A 360 -44.29 15.55 13.33
CA ALA A 360 -43.52 14.75 12.39
C ALA A 360 -44.33 13.57 11.86
N VAL A 361 -44.03 13.15 10.63
CA VAL A 361 -44.61 11.97 9.99
C VAL A 361 -43.51 10.95 9.73
N SER A 362 -43.70 9.70 10.15
CA SER A 362 -42.75 8.63 9.86
C SER A 362 -43.35 7.47 9.08
N TRP A 363 -42.50 6.82 8.29
CA TRP A 363 -42.79 5.55 7.61
C TRP A 363 -41.52 4.69 7.57
N VAL A 364 -41.70 3.40 7.27
CA VAL A 364 -40.62 2.44 7.11
C VAL A 364 -40.31 2.27 5.63
N MET A 365 -39.02 2.22 5.29
CA MET A 365 -38.56 1.98 3.93
C MET A 365 -37.30 1.11 3.92
N PRO A 366 -37.00 0.41 2.81
CA PRO A 366 -35.77 -0.35 2.68
C PRO A 366 -34.52 0.52 2.90
N LEU A 367 -33.51 -0.02 3.59
CA LEU A 367 -32.19 0.61 3.69
C LEU A 367 -31.50 0.67 2.32
N HIS A 368 -31.71 -0.33 1.48
CA HIS A 368 -31.21 -0.38 0.12
C HIS A 368 -32.36 -0.66 -0.87
N PRO A 369 -32.62 0.21 -1.87
CA PRO A 369 -33.74 0.04 -2.79
C PRO A 369 -33.71 -1.26 -3.62
N LYS A 370 -32.50 -1.78 -3.90
CA LYS A 370 -32.30 -2.98 -4.74
C LYS A 370 -31.87 -4.21 -3.94
N SER A 371 -31.66 -4.09 -2.62
CA SER A 371 -31.15 -5.17 -1.78
C SER A 371 -31.99 -5.29 -0.50
N PRO A 372 -33.14 -6.00 -0.56
CA PRO A 372 -34.04 -6.13 0.58
C PRO A 372 -33.37 -6.72 1.84
N GLY A 373 -32.35 -7.57 1.65
CA GLY A 373 -31.60 -8.21 2.74
C GLY A 373 -30.77 -7.27 3.62
N VAL A 374 -30.55 -6.01 3.20
CA VAL A 374 -29.84 -5.00 4.01
C VAL A 374 -30.70 -4.54 5.20
N GLY A 375 -32.01 -4.71 5.12
CA GLY A 375 -32.96 -4.35 6.17
C GLY A 375 -33.74 -3.08 5.86
N ILE A 376 -34.37 -2.53 6.90
CA ILE A 376 -35.31 -1.42 6.82
C ILE A 376 -34.91 -0.30 7.78
N ARG A 377 -35.29 0.92 7.44
CA ARG A 377 -35.19 2.09 8.32
C ARG A 377 -36.51 2.81 8.45
N ARG A 378 -36.69 3.49 9.57
CA ARG A 378 -37.74 4.50 9.73
C ARG A 378 -37.19 5.85 9.29
N VAL A 379 -37.91 6.54 8.42
CA VAL A 379 -37.61 7.92 8.01
C VAL A 379 -38.65 8.84 8.60
N TRP A 380 -38.21 10.03 8.97
CA TRP A 380 -39.05 11.08 9.52
C TRP A 380 -39.09 12.27 8.57
N ARG A 381 -40.29 12.82 8.42
CA ARG A 381 -40.58 14.09 7.75
C ARG A 381 -41.01 15.10 8.80
N CYS A 382 -40.51 16.32 8.66
CA CYS A 382 -40.85 17.44 9.53
C CYS A 382 -41.18 18.69 8.68
N PRO A 383 -41.87 19.69 9.24
CA PRO A 383 -42.13 20.97 8.58
C PRO A 383 -40.86 21.75 8.22
N GLU A 384 -39.72 21.40 8.81
CA GLU A 384 -38.40 21.91 8.45
C GLU A 384 -37.46 20.75 8.10
N ALA A 385 -36.59 20.96 7.09
CA ALA A 385 -35.53 20.04 6.69
C ALA A 385 -34.24 20.80 6.35
N LEU A 386 -33.19 20.05 6.02
CA LEU A 386 -31.94 20.59 5.52
C LEU A 386 -31.74 20.11 4.08
N LEU A 387 -31.31 21.02 3.20
CA LEU A 387 -30.84 20.70 1.85
C LEU A 387 -29.40 21.16 1.68
N ASP A 388 -28.64 20.45 0.85
CA ASP A 388 -27.28 20.86 0.53
C ASP A 388 -27.27 22.26 -0.11
N ARG A 389 -26.29 23.07 0.28
CA ARG A 389 -26.17 24.45 -0.21
C ARG A 389 -25.99 24.49 -1.73
N ALA A 390 -25.24 23.55 -2.29
CA ALA A 390 -25.03 23.42 -3.73
C ALA A 390 -26.36 23.22 -4.47
N ASP A 391 -27.22 22.32 -3.97
CA ASP A 391 -28.54 22.08 -4.56
C ASP A 391 -29.41 23.34 -4.48
N VAL A 392 -29.44 24.03 -3.34
CA VAL A 392 -30.23 25.26 -3.17
C VAL A 392 -29.73 26.41 -4.05
N ALA A 393 -28.42 26.48 -4.31
CA ALA A 393 -27.83 27.52 -5.16
C ALA A 393 -28.31 27.45 -6.62
N GLU A 394 -28.74 26.27 -7.07
CA GLU A 394 -29.27 26.04 -8.42
C GLU A 394 -30.77 26.34 -8.54
N LEU A 395 -31.49 26.48 -7.42
CA LEU A 395 -32.94 26.71 -7.38
C LEU A 395 -33.32 28.18 -7.61
N LYS A 396 -34.52 28.37 -8.13
CA LYS A 396 -35.19 29.66 -8.34
C LYS A 396 -36.62 29.63 -7.81
N ASP A 397 -37.15 30.82 -7.51
CA ASP A 397 -38.56 30.98 -7.17
C ASP A 397 -39.44 30.48 -8.32
N GLY A 398 -40.40 29.60 -8.00
CA GLY A 398 -41.29 28.93 -8.94
C GLY A 398 -40.83 27.56 -9.42
N ASP A 399 -39.60 27.13 -9.14
CA ASP A 399 -39.09 25.84 -9.60
C ASP A 399 -39.87 24.67 -8.96
N GLU A 400 -40.22 23.67 -9.76
CA GLU A 400 -40.68 22.37 -9.27
C GLU A 400 -39.49 21.46 -9.03
N VAL A 401 -39.31 20.98 -7.80
CA VAL A 401 -38.21 20.12 -7.37
C VAL A 401 -38.72 18.81 -6.81
N THR A 402 -38.05 17.71 -7.12
CA THR A 402 -38.34 16.40 -6.52
C THR A 402 -37.39 16.12 -5.37
N LEU A 403 -37.91 16.12 -4.15
CA LEU A 403 -37.15 15.73 -2.97
C LEU A 403 -37.16 14.20 -2.83
N MET A 404 -35.96 13.61 -2.72
CA MET A 404 -35.78 12.15 -2.66
C MET A 404 -36.61 11.52 -1.53
N GLY A 405 -37.57 10.68 -1.91
CA GLY A 405 -38.47 10.02 -0.96
C GLY A 405 -39.40 10.97 -0.22
N TRP A 406 -39.55 12.23 -0.66
CA TRP A 406 -40.46 13.26 -0.16
C TRP A 406 -41.54 13.67 -1.17
N GLY A 407 -41.21 13.59 -2.47
CA GLY A 407 -42.12 13.92 -3.56
C GLY A 407 -41.78 15.26 -4.20
N ASN A 408 -42.68 15.78 -5.03
CA ASN A 408 -42.49 17.07 -5.71
C ASN A 408 -42.90 18.23 -4.79
N CYS A 409 -42.18 19.33 -4.88
CA CYS A 409 -42.45 20.55 -4.15
C CYS A 409 -42.17 21.77 -5.05
N ILE A 410 -42.78 22.91 -4.75
CA ILE A 410 -42.61 24.14 -5.55
C ILE A 410 -41.85 25.14 -4.70
N VAL A 411 -40.70 25.60 -5.17
CA VAL A 411 -39.93 26.64 -4.48
C VAL A 411 -40.76 27.93 -4.49
N ARG A 412 -41.22 28.37 -3.32
CA ARG A 412 -42.04 29.58 -3.23
C ARG A 412 -41.21 30.83 -3.10
N ARG A 413 -40.18 30.77 -2.26
CA ARG A 413 -39.34 31.93 -1.93
C ARG A 413 -37.98 31.50 -1.41
N ILE A 414 -36.93 32.00 -2.02
CA ILE A 414 -35.56 31.88 -1.53
C ILE A 414 -35.18 33.17 -0.78
N VAL A 415 -35.05 33.10 0.55
CA VAL A 415 -34.58 34.24 1.35
C VAL A 415 -33.07 34.14 1.52
N ARG A 416 -32.34 34.90 0.69
CA ARG A 416 -30.88 35.05 0.79
C ARG A 416 -30.57 36.19 1.78
N LYS A 417 -29.79 35.94 2.83
CA LYS A 417 -29.35 37.03 3.72
C LYS A 417 -28.01 37.58 3.26
N GLU A 418 -27.94 38.89 3.02
CA GLU A 418 -26.67 39.57 2.73
C GLU A 418 -25.72 39.41 3.92
N SER A 419 -24.51 38.91 3.65
CA SER A 419 -23.43 38.81 4.63
C SER A 419 -22.95 40.21 4.99
N MET A 420 -23.21 40.68 6.22
CA MET A 420 -22.42 41.78 6.78
C MET A 420 -20.97 41.30 6.93
N GLU A 421 -20.02 42.09 6.45
CA GLU A 421 -18.58 41.82 6.55
C GLU A 421 -18.20 41.42 7.98
N GLY A 422 -17.69 40.19 8.15
CA GLY A 422 -17.03 39.74 9.38
C GLY A 422 -17.79 38.74 10.27
N SER A 423 -19.02 38.32 9.96
CA SER A 423 -19.74 37.30 10.73
C SER A 423 -19.84 35.98 9.97
N ALA A 424 -19.17 34.94 10.47
CA ALA A 424 -19.36 33.57 10.01
C ALA A 424 -20.74 33.05 10.47
N GLY A 425 -21.62 32.75 9.52
CA GLY A 425 -22.83 31.96 9.76
C GLY A 425 -24.15 32.73 9.76
N ALA A 426 -24.56 33.27 8.60
CA ALA A 426 -25.96 33.57 8.35
C ALA A 426 -26.55 32.48 7.45
N ALA A 427 -27.55 31.74 7.96
CA ALA A 427 -28.21 30.67 7.22
C ALA A 427 -29.30 31.26 6.31
N ASP A 428 -29.23 30.96 5.01
CA ASP A 428 -30.34 31.17 4.08
C ASP A 428 -31.55 30.35 4.53
N VAL A 429 -32.76 30.84 4.27
CA VAL A 429 -34.00 30.10 4.53
C VAL A 429 -34.73 29.94 3.21
N LEU A 430 -34.99 28.69 2.86
CA LEU A 430 -35.77 28.33 1.68
C LEU A 430 -37.21 28.03 2.11
N GLU A 431 -38.19 28.67 1.50
CA GLU A 431 -39.61 28.34 1.66
C GLU A 431 -40.10 27.57 0.43
N ILE A 432 -40.61 26.37 0.68
CA ILE A 432 -41.17 25.46 -0.33
C ILE A 432 -42.64 25.16 0.01
#